data_AF-A0A7W9S3U7-F1
#
_entry.id   AF-A0A7W9S3U7-F1
#
_cell.length_a   1.000
_cell.length_b   1.000
_cell.length_c   1.000
_cell.angle_alpha   90.00
_cell.angle_beta   90.00
_cell.angle_gamma   90.00
#
_symmetry.space_group_name_H-M   'P 1'
#
loop_
_entity.id
_entity.type
_entity.pdbx_description
1 polymer ?
#
loop_
_entity_poly.entity_id
_entity_poly.type
_entity_poly.pdbx_seq_one_letter_code
_entity_poly.pdbx_strand_id
1 'polypeptide(L)'
;MGEAKRRRENTVPTVYHHTSTLRTNLIWMSGVIQVEGKSEGVFHPRLGQIQTDALSRRALNDFPAVAWFTTRIEVPNVLTRGISLFAVDNVTGERKDLQSTSDAANAIAMNRVALGFAISSIPVTPWVDHRGYSTDEGQELNASAREAGDNPDEWYVSESPVDVLNVSEFWYSPIVMKPRLKRFDPYVNDIRRMVQKCRDTPGAYIPPTWLTIEEATLVARQLGVSVAIP
;
A
#
# COMPACT_ATOMS: atom_id res chain seq x y z
N MET A 1 -3.79 -36.47 -14.15
CA MET A 1 -3.21 -35.13 -13.91
C MET A 1 -4.35 -34.11 -13.87
N GLY A 2 -4.60 -33.46 -12.73
CA GLY A 2 -5.85 -32.73 -12.45
C GLY A 2 -5.87 -31.25 -12.88
N GLU A 3 -7.06 -30.74 -13.14
CA GLU A 3 -7.35 -29.35 -13.56
C GLU A 3 -6.75 -28.26 -12.64
N ALA A 4 -6.56 -28.55 -11.35
CA ALA A 4 -5.90 -27.64 -10.41
C ALA A 4 -4.42 -27.38 -10.75
N LYS A 5 -3.71 -28.36 -11.30
CA LYS A 5 -2.32 -28.21 -11.75
C LYS A 5 -2.24 -27.40 -13.05
N ARG A 6 -3.17 -27.64 -13.98
CA ARG A 6 -3.33 -26.83 -15.22
C ARG A 6 -3.72 -25.37 -14.93
N ARG A 7 -4.55 -25.11 -13.91
CA ARG A 7 -4.85 -23.74 -13.46
C ARG A 7 -3.62 -23.03 -12.92
N ARG A 8 -2.77 -23.70 -12.11
CA ARG A 8 -1.49 -23.15 -11.63
C ARG A 8 -0.48 -22.91 -12.74
N GLU A 9 -0.36 -23.83 -13.70
CA GLU A 9 0.55 -23.70 -14.85
C GLU A 9 0.17 -22.56 -15.80
N ASN A 10 -1.12 -22.21 -15.87
CA ASN A 10 -1.62 -21.07 -16.65
C ASN A 10 -1.80 -19.78 -15.83
N THR A 11 -1.41 -19.76 -14.56
CA THR A 11 -1.51 -18.55 -13.74
C THR A 11 -0.39 -17.61 -14.13
N VAL A 12 -0.75 -16.43 -14.65
CA VAL A 12 0.22 -15.35 -14.91
C VAL A 12 0.98 -15.08 -13.61
N PRO A 13 2.33 -15.11 -13.60
CA PRO A 13 3.10 -14.79 -12.41
C PRO A 13 2.73 -13.39 -11.90
N THR A 14 2.24 -13.32 -10.66
CA THR A 14 1.70 -12.10 -10.06
C THR A 14 2.48 -11.78 -8.79
N VAL A 15 2.76 -10.50 -8.58
CA VAL A 15 3.30 -9.96 -7.33
C VAL A 15 2.28 -9.01 -6.72
N TYR A 16 2.29 -8.94 -5.40
CA TYR A 16 1.31 -8.22 -4.61
C TYR A 16 1.96 -7.07 -3.85
N HIS A 17 1.41 -5.88 -4.02
CA HIS A 17 1.68 -4.75 -3.14
C HIS A 17 0.67 -4.76 -2.00
N HIS A 18 1.15 -5.05 -0.79
CA HIS A 18 0.32 -5.04 0.43
C HIS A 18 0.27 -3.64 1.04
N THR A 19 -0.95 -3.15 1.27
CA THR A 19 -1.19 -1.80 1.80
C THR A 19 -2.44 -1.77 2.69
N SER A 20 -2.84 -0.59 3.14
CA SER A 20 -4.08 -0.35 3.89
C SER A 20 -5.02 0.51 3.08
N THR A 21 -6.33 0.43 3.35
CA THR A 21 -7.33 1.24 2.62
C THR A 21 -7.06 2.75 2.70
N LEU A 22 -6.41 3.23 3.78
CA LEU A 22 -6.03 4.64 3.92
C LEU A 22 -5.01 5.03 2.85
N ARG A 23 -3.96 4.20 2.77
CA ARG A 23 -2.84 4.36 1.84
C ARG A 23 -3.29 4.10 0.40
N THR A 24 -4.30 3.26 0.19
CA THR A 24 -4.81 3.00 -1.17
C THR A 24 -5.50 4.22 -1.75
N ASN A 25 -6.23 5.02 -0.96
CA ASN A 25 -6.76 6.30 -1.46
C ASN A 25 -5.66 7.22 -1.97
N LEU A 26 -4.51 7.22 -1.29
CA LEU A 26 -3.35 8.01 -1.70
C LEU A 26 -2.78 7.50 -3.03
N ILE A 27 -2.66 6.18 -3.15
CA ILE A 27 -2.23 5.49 -4.37
C ILE A 27 -3.19 5.76 -5.53
N TRP A 28 -4.49 5.81 -5.28
CA TRP A 28 -5.48 6.14 -6.29
C TRP A 28 -5.34 7.58 -6.78
N MET A 29 -5.15 8.52 -5.86
CA MET A 29 -4.98 9.94 -6.18
C MET A 29 -3.67 10.22 -6.94
N SER A 30 -2.57 9.58 -6.56
CA SER A 30 -1.31 9.68 -7.29
C SER A 30 -1.34 8.93 -8.62
N GLY A 31 -2.22 7.93 -8.74
CA GLY A 31 -2.26 7.00 -9.87
C GLY A 31 -1.04 6.09 -9.98
N VAL A 32 -0.13 6.13 -9.00
CA VAL A 32 1.11 5.34 -8.96
C VAL A 32 1.42 4.88 -7.53
N ILE A 33 1.97 3.68 -7.39
CA ILE A 33 2.66 3.27 -6.15
C ILE A 33 4.03 3.94 -6.15
N GLN A 34 4.23 4.88 -5.22
CA GLN A 34 5.49 5.58 -5.04
C GLN A 34 6.55 4.68 -4.39
N VAL A 35 7.81 4.97 -4.66
CA VAL A 35 8.94 4.36 -3.95
C VAL A 35 9.05 4.90 -2.52
N GLU A 36 9.56 4.08 -1.59
CA GLU A 36 9.73 4.48 -0.18
C GLU A 36 10.53 5.78 -0.03
N GLY A 37 10.25 6.59 1.00
CA GLY A 37 10.94 7.86 1.20
C GLY A 37 10.61 8.98 0.19
N LYS A 38 9.85 8.72 -0.88
CA LYS A 38 9.34 9.73 -1.83
C LYS A 38 7.83 9.97 -1.74
N SER A 39 7.19 9.51 -0.66
CA SER A 39 5.76 9.76 -0.43
C SER A 39 5.55 11.22 -0.03
N GLU A 40 4.88 11.98 -0.87
CA GLU A 40 4.25 13.23 -0.43
C GLU A 40 3.14 12.90 0.58
N GLY A 41 3.03 13.67 1.67
CA GLY A 41 1.98 13.49 2.67
C GLY A 41 0.64 13.92 2.08
N VAL A 42 -0.44 13.18 2.35
CA VAL A 42 -1.75 13.46 1.76
C VAL A 42 -2.68 14.08 2.77
N PHE A 43 -3.46 15.05 2.33
CA PHE A 43 -4.31 15.87 3.17
C PHE A 43 -5.65 15.19 3.50
N HIS A 44 -6.00 15.17 4.79
CA HIS A 44 -7.28 14.76 5.32
C HIS A 44 -8.02 15.97 5.90
N PRO A 45 -9.30 16.20 5.55
CA PRO A 45 -10.05 17.42 5.89
C PRO A 45 -10.20 17.68 7.40
N ARG A 46 -10.28 16.64 8.22
CA ARG A 46 -10.42 16.76 9.69
C ARG A 46 -9.14 16.47 10.47
N LEU A 47 -8.12 15.93 9.81
CA LEU A 47 -6.90 15.43 10.46
C LEU A 47 -5.64 16.15 9.95
N GLY A 48 -5.76 16.99 8.92
CA GLY A 48 -4.64 17.66 8.26
C GLY A 48 -3.82 16.70 7.40
N GLN A 49 -2.55 17.03 7.16
CA GLN A 49 -1.68 16.17 6.35
C GLN A 49 -1.41 14.86 7.07
N ILE A 50 -1.99 13.77 6.57
CA ILE A 50 -1.68 12.41 7.02
C ILE A 50 -0.36 12.02 6.38
N GLN A 51 0.68 12.08 7.20
CA GLN A 51 1.93 11.39 6.96
C GLN A 51 1.82 10.01 7.63
N THR A 52 2.49 9.01 7.06
CA THR A 52 2.70 7.76 7.81
C THR A 52 4.18 7.54 7.93
N ASP A 53 4.52 6.57 8.75
CA ASP A 53 5.83 5.98 8.87
C ASP A 53 6.48 5.56 7.56
N ALA A 54 5.85 5.54 6.38
CA ALA A 54 6.59 5.47 5.10
C ALA A 54 7.75 6.50 4.96
N LEU A 55 7.73 7.62 5.70
CA LEU A 55 8.87 8.55 5.83
C LEU A 55 9.89 8.12 6.92
N SER A 56 9.49 7.26 7.86
CA SER A 56 10.31 6.75 8.97
C SER A 56 10.64 5.25 8.90
N ARG A 57 10.04 4.51 7.97
CA ARG A 57 10.46 3.18 7.51
C ARG A 57 11.77 3.46 6.85
N ARG A 58 12.84 2.91 7.45
CA ARG A 58 14.24 3.11 7.07
C ARG A 58 14.30 3.39 5.57
N ALA A 59 14.40 4.65 5.17
CA ALA A 59 14.78 4.96 3.81
C ALA A 59 16.19 4.41 3.75
N LEU A 60 16.34 3.28 3.07
CA LEU A 60 17.60 2.55 3.07
C LEU A 60 18.62 3.53 2.48
N ASN A 61 19.68 3.82 3.22
CA ASN A 61 20.69 4.80 2.82
C ASN A 61 21.68 4.19 1.84
N ASP A 62 21.86 2.87 1.91
CA ASP A 62 22.83 2.14 1.10
C ASP A 62 22.39 1.95 -0.36
N PHE A 63 21.11 2.17 -0.66
CA PHE A 63 20.55 2.01 -2.01
C PHE A 63 19.29 2.86 -2.21
N PRO A 64 18.86 3.12 -3.46
CA PRO A 64 17.71 3.99 -3.69
C PRO A 64 16.42 3.44 -3.08
N ALA A 65 15.54 4.38 -2.81
CA ALA A 65 14.12 4.14 -2.58
C ALA A 65 13.51 3.15 -3.59
N VAL A 66 12.78 2.16 -3.10
CA VAL A 66 12.07 1.17 -3.92
C VAL A 66 10.60 1.03 -3.50
N ALA A 67 9.76 0.55 -4.40
CA ALA A 67 8.43 0.03 -4.09
C ALA A 67 8.51 -1.48 -3.88
N TRP A 68 7.90 -1.98 -2.80
CA TRP A 68 7.98 -3.39 -2.38
C TRP A 68 6.77 -4.22 -2.78
N PHE A 69 7.04 -5.47 -3.17
CA PHE A 69 6.07 -6.47 -3.55
C PHE A 69 6.48 -7.86 -3.05
N THR A 70 5.53 -8.78 -2.96
CA THR A 70 5.80 -10.20 -2.67
C THR A 70 4.90 -11.09 -3.52
N THR A 71 5.33 -12.32 -3.80
CA THR A 71 4.47 -13.33 -4.43
C THR A 71 3.43 -13.93 -3.47
N ARG A 72 3.57 -13.68 -2.15
CA ARG A 72 2.64 -14.18 -1.13
C ARG A 72 1.39 -13.31 -1.03
N ILE A 73 0.24 -13.97 -0.94
CA ILE A 73 -1.03 -13.30 -0.70
C ILE A 73 -1.31 -13.13 0.80
N GLU A 74 -0.63 -13.86 1.67
CA GLU A 74 -0.68 -13.59 3.10
C GLU A 74 -0.04 -12.23 3.39
N VAL A 75 -0.64 -11.48 4.33
CA VAL A 75 -0.08 -10.18 4.76
C VAL A 75 1.30 -10.44 5.38
N PRO A 76 2.38 -9.81 4.87
CA PRO A 76 3.71 -9.97 5.45
C PRO A 76 3.73 -9.65 6.94
N ASN A 77 4.39 -10.49 7.73
CA ASN A 77 4.45 -10.34 9.18
C ASN A 77 5.13 -9.02 9.57
N VAL A 78 6.12 -8.57 8.80
CA VAL A 78 6.75 -7.25 8.98
C VAL A 78 5.76 -6.09 8.92
N LEU A 79 4.63 -6.23 8.21
CA LEU A 79 3.59 -5.19 8.17
C LEU A 79 2.61 -5.25 9.35
N THR A 80 2.72 -6.28 10.19
CA THR A 80 1.81 -6.55 11.34
C THR A 80 2.51 -6.46 12.69
N ARG A 81 3.85 -6.50 12.73
CA ARG A 81 4.65 -6.37 13.95
C ARG A 81 5.07 -4.90 14.16
N GLY A 82 4.83 -4.35 15.36
CA GLY A 82 5.49 -3.12 15.81
C GLY A 82 5.02 -1.80 15.18
N ILE A 83 3.77 -1.70 14.71
CA ILE A 83 3.24 -0.43 14.19
C ILE A 83 3.12 0.58 15.34
N SER A 84 4.03 1.56 15.38
CA SER A 84 3.92 2.75 16.21
C SER A 84 3.12 3.81 15.46
N LEU A 85 1.93 4.13 15.95
CA LEU A 85 1.11 5.20 15.41
C LEU A 85 1.50 6.51 16.09
N PHE A 86 1.54 7.60 15.33
CA PHE A 86 1.78 8.92 15.88
C PHE A 86 0.90 9.95 15.17
N ALA A 87 0.47 10.97 15.90
CA ALA A 87 -0.14 12.17 15.35
C ALA A 87 0.93 13.27 15.27
N VAL A 88 0.83 14.13 14.26
CA VAL A 88 1.65 15.35 14.14
C VAL A 88 0.73 16.55 14.21
N ASP A 89 1.02 17.48 15.11
CA ASP A 89 0.29 18.74 15.20
C ASP A 89 0.65 19.65 14.00
N ASN A 90 -0.35 20.18 13.29
CA ASN A 90 -0.13 20.98 12.08
C ASN A 90 0.32 22.42 12.34
N VAL A 91 0.25 22.90 13.58
CA VAL A 91 0.66 24.25 14.00
C VAL A 91 2.06 24.19 14.62
N THR A 92 2.33 23.18 15.44
CA THR A 92 3.59 23.08 16.18
C THR A 92 4.58 22.08 15.58
N GLY A 93 4.12 21.17 14.71
CA GLY A 93 4.92 20.06 14.19
C GLY A 93 5.22 18.97 15.23
N GLU A 94 4.62 19.06 16.42
CA GLU A 94 4.96 18.16 17.52
C GLU A 94 4.40 16.75 17.27
N ARG A 95 5.26 15.74 17.44
CA ARG A 95 4.91 14.33 17.31
C ARG A 95 4.37 13.80 18.63
N LYS A 96 3.14 13.29 18.60
CA LYS A 96 2.52 12.60 19.73
C LYS A 96 2.32 11.13 19.40
N ASP A 97 3.07 10.26 20.07
CA ASP A 97 2.88 8.82 19.92
C ASP A 97 1.49 8.41 20.46
N LEU A 98 0.76 7.68 19.64
CA LEU A 98 -0.52 7.09 20.00
C LEU A 98 -0.21 5.72 20.60
N GLN A 99 -0.35 5.61 21.92
CA GLN A 99 -0.26 4.32 22.59
C GLN A 99 -1.46 3.44 22.19
N SER A 100 -1.25 2.63 21.17
CA SER A 100 -2.17 1.56 20.77
C SER A 100 -1.59 0.22 21.18
N THR A 101 -2.40 -0.66 21.77
CA THR A 101 -2.07 -2.09 21.83
C THR A 101 -1.86 -2.61 20.40
N SER A 102 -1.14 -3.72 20.20
CA SER A 102 -0.94 -4.32 18.86
C SER A 102 -2.27 -4.48 18.09
N ASP A 103 -3.35 -4.76 18.82
CA ASP A 103 -4.69 -4.97 18.29
C ASP A 103 -5.36 -3.64 17.88
N ALA A 104 -5.20 -2.59 18.68
CA ALA A 104 -5.63 -1.24 18.31
C ALA A 104 -4.78 -0.66 17.17
N ALA A 105 -3.48 -0.98 17.11
CA ALA A 105 -2.59 -0.61 16.01
C ALA A 105 -3.02 -1.29 14.72
N ASN A 106 -3.42 -2.56 14.78
CA ASN A 106 -4.01 -3.31 13.67
C ASN A 106 -5.39 -2.78 13.27
N ALA A 107 -6.18 -2.27 14.22
CA ALA A 107 -7.47 -1.65 13.94
C ALA A 107 -7.38 -0.25 13.32
N ILE A 108 -6.38 0.52 13.74
CA ILE A 108 -6.07 1.83 13.16
C ILE A 108 -5.30 1.66 11.84
N ALA A 109 -4.51 0.58 11.68
CA ALA A 109 -4.00 0.09 10.41
C ALA A 109 -5.13 -0.58 9.61
N MET A 110 -6.05 0.26 9.16
CA MET A 110 -7.21 0.00 8.30
C MET A 110 -7.12 -1.25 7.40
N ASN A 111 -8.27 -1.89 7.14
CA ASN A 111 -8.46 -3.07 6.28
C ASN A 111 -7.30 -3.30 5.30
N ARG A 112 -6.60 -4.42 5.49
CA ARG A 112 -5.49 -4.80 4.63
C ARG A 112 -6.02 -5.09 3.23
N VAL A 113 -5.26 -4.62 2.25
CA VAL A 113 -5.53 -4.80 0.84
C VAL A 113 -4.25 -5.20 0.14
N ALA A 114 -4.37 -6.02 -0.88
CA ALA A 114 -3.27 -6.38 -1.76
C ALA A 114 -3.67 -6.11 -3.21
N LEU A 115 -2.83 -5.34 -3.89
CA LEU A 115 -2.96 -5.04 -5.32
C LEU A 115 -2.05 -6.01 -6.07
N GLY A 116 -2.64 -6.87 -6.90
CA GLY A 116 -1.90 -7.83 -7.71
C GLY A 116 -1.55 -7.25 -9.07
N PHE A 117 -0.31 -7.45 -9.48
CA PHE A 117 0.23 -7.04 -10.77
C PHE A 117 0.94 -8.23 -11.42
N ALA A 118 0.71 -8.45 -12.71
CA ALA A 118 1.52 -9.38 -13.47
C ALA A 118 2.97 -8.89 -13.48
N ILE A 119 3.94 -9.77 -13.20
CA ILE A 119 5.36 -9.40 -13.18
C ILE A 119 5.77 -8.77 -14.53
N SER A 120 5.21 -9.25 -15.64
CA SER A 120 5.50 -8.73 -16.98
C SER A 120 4.88 -7.35 -17.28
N SER A 121 3.97 -6.83 -16.45
CA SER A 121 3.30 -5.54 -16.70
C SER A 121 3.91 -4.37 -15.93
N ILE A 122 4.88 -4.61 -15.04
CA ILE A 122 5.49 -3.59 -14.19
C ILE A 122 7.02 -3.79 -14.08
N PRO A 123 7.81 -2.72 -13.85
CA PRO A 123 9.27 -2.79 -13.86
C PRO A 123 9.84 -3.32 -12.53
N VAL A 124 9.48 -4.55 -12.16
CA VAL A 124 9.95 -5.18 -10.93
C VAL A 124 11.12 -6.12 -11.17
N THR A 125 12.02 -6.20 -10.19
CA THR A 125 13.14 -7.14 -10.14
C THR A 125 13.03 -7.98 -8.87
N PRO A 126 13.33 -9.29 -8.90
CA PRO A 126 13.44 -10.08 -7.67
C PRO A 126 14.40 -9.40 -6.68
N TRP A 127 14.03 -9.36 -5.40
CA TRP A 127 14.82 -8.69 -4.38
C TRP A 127 16.23 -9.27 -4.31
N VAL A 128 16.37 -10.60 -4.41
CA VAL A 128 17.66 -11.32 -4.44
C VAL A 128 18.61 -10.87 -5.55
N ASP A 129 18.06 -10.38 -6.67
CA ASP A 129 18.83 -9.92 -7.83
C ASP A 129 19.10 -8.41 -7.77
N HIS A 130 18.43 -7.69 -6.87
CA HIS A 130 18.60 -6.26 -6.70
C HIS A 130 19.88 -5.96 -5.90
N ARG A 131 20.64 -4.94 -6.33
CA ARG A 131 21.92 -4.54 -5.69
C ARG A 131 21.82 -4.29 -4.18
N GLY A 132 20.66 -3.85 -3.71
CA GLY A 132 20.40 -3.58 -2.30
C GLY A 132 20.45 -4.85 -1.44
N TYR A 133 20.17 -6.03 -1.98
CA TYR A 133 20.09 -7.28 -1.22
C TYR A 133 21.35 -7.63 -0.45
N SER A 134 22.51 -7.35 -1.05
CA SER A 134 23.82 -7.70 -0.52
C SER A 134 24.46 -6.59 0.31
N THR A 135 23.89 -5.38 0.33
CA THR A 135 24.35 -4.28 1.20
C THR A 135 24.18 -4.61 2.67
N ASP A 136 24.92 -3.95 3.55
CA ASP A 136 24.82 -4.19 5.00
C ASP A 136 23.39 -3.93 5.50
N GLU A 137 22.78 -2.81 5.09
CA GLU A 137 21.40 -2.49 5.44
C GLU A 137 20.39 -3.48 4.84
N GLY A 138 20.63 -3.93 3.60
CA GLY A 138 19.81 -4.97 2.96
C GLY A 138 19.90 -6.32 3.68
N GLN A 139 21.08 -6.68 4.20
CA GLN A 139 21.27 -7.89 5.00
C GLN A 139 20.55 -7.81 6.35
N GLU A 140 20.59 -6.66 7.03
CA GLU A 140 19.80 -6.41 8.24
C GLU A 140 18.30 -6.53 7.97
N LEU A 141 17.82 -5.94 6.87
CA LEU A 141 16.42 -6.05 6.43
C LEU A 141 16.04 -7.51 6.20
N ASN A 142 16.89 -8.25 5.48
CA ASN A 142 16.71 -9.66 5.21
C ASN A 142 16.65 -10.51 6.49
N ALA A 143 17.53 -10.24 7.45
CA ALA A 143 17.58 -10.94 8.72
C ALA A 143 16.32 -10.67 9.57
N SER A 144 15.95 -9.40 9.71
CA SER A 144 14.77 -8.99 10.48
C SER A 144 13.46 -9.52 9.88
N ALA A 145 13.35 -9.54 8.54
CA ALA A 145 12.20 -10.13 7.86
C ALA A 145 12.09 -11.65 8.11
N ARG A 146 13.20 -12.38 8.06
CA ARG A 146 13.23 -13.82 8.38
C ARG A 146 12.89 -14.08 9.85
N GLU A 147 13.38 -13.26 10.77
CA GLU A 147 13.01 -13.31 12.19
C GLU A 147 11.50 -13.05 12.41
N ALA A 148 10.91 -12.18 11.57
CA ALA A 148 9.48 -11.94 11.56
C ALA A 148 8.66 -13.12 11.02
N GLY A 149 9.30 -14.09 10.36
CA GLY A 149 8.67 -15.24 9.70
C GLY A 149 8.36 -15.03 8.22
N ASP A 150 8.86 -13.96 7.61
CA ASP A 150 8.73 -13.69 6.18
C ASP A 150 9.90 -14.29 5.38
N ASN A 151 9.73 -14.41 4.07
CA ASN A 151 10.77 -14.88 3.16
C ASN A 151 11.18 -13.77 2.16
N PRO A 152 12.32 -13.09 2.37
CA PRO A 152 12.82 -12.06 1.46
C PRO A 152 13.11 -12.58 0.05
N ASP A 153 13.35 -13.88 -0.10
CA ASP A 153 13.69 -14.48 -1.39
C ASP A 153 12.47 -14.57 -2.33
N GLU A 154 11.27 -14.30 -1.79
CA GLU A 154 10.00 -14.20 -2.53
C GLU A 154 9.56 -12.74 -2.75
N TRP A 155 10.44 -11.77 -2.44
CA TRP A 155 10.15 -10.35 -2.61
C TRP A 155 10.61 -9.84 -3.97
N TYR A 156 9.95 -8.78 -4.41
CA TYR A 156 10.24 -8.05 -5.63
C TYR A 156 10.26 -6.56 -5.31
N VAL A 157 11.11 -5.82 -6.02
CA VAL A 157 11.27 -4.38 -5.85
C VAL A 157 11.21 -3.66 -7.18
N SER A 158 10.76 -2.40 -7.16
CA SER A 158 10.85 -1.49 -8.31
C SER A 158 11.50 -0.18 -7.86
N GLU A 159 12.60 0.23 -8.51
CA GLU A 159 13.22 1.55 -8.30
C GLU A 159 12.41 2.69 -8.95
N SER A 160 11.40 2.35 -9.77
CA SER A 160 10.48 3.30 -10.42
C SER A 160 9.07 3.22 -9.84
N PRO A 161 8.29 4.32 -9.85
CA PRO A 161 6.88 4.27 -9.49
C PRO A 161 6.11 3.30 -10.39
N VAL A 162 5.16 2.56 -9.80
CA VAL A 162 4.37 1.57 -10.52
C VAL A 162 2.99 2.12 -10.85
N ASP A 163 2.63 2.19 -12.13
CA ASP A 163 1.32 2.63 -12.58
C ASP A 163 0.22 1.68 -12.09
N VAL A 164 -0.71 2.22 -11.32
CA VAL A 164 -1.80 1.50 -10.71
C VAL A 164 -2.80 0.96 -11.74
N LEU A 165 -2.91 1.58 -12.92
CA LEU A 165 -3.80 1.10 -13.98
C LEU A 165 -3.43 -0.32 -14.46
N ASN A 166 -2.19 -0.75 -14.22
CA ASN A 166 -1.71 -2.10 -14.52
C ASN A 166 -2.17 -3.15 -13.50
N VAL A 167 -2.97 -2.78 -12.49
CA VAL A 167 -3.53 -3.73 -11.53
C VAL A 167 -4.40 -4.77 -12.25
N SER A 168 -4.16 -6.04 -11.93
CA SER A 168 -4.87 -7.19 -12.47
C SER A 168 -5.73 -7.89 -11.43
N GLU A 169 -5.38 -7.77 -10.15
CA GLU A 169 -6.12 -8.39 -9.06
C GLU A 169 -6.30 -7.43 -7.88
N PHE A 170 -7.44 -7.54 -7.21
CA PHE A 170 -7.71 -6.82 -5.97
C PHE A 170 -8.12 -7.79 -4.88
N TRP A 171 -7.47 -7.68 -3.73
CA TRP A 171 -7.73 -8.48 -2.55
C TRP A 171 -7.90 -7.58 -1.34
N TYR A 172 -8.88 -7.87 -0.50
CA TYR A 172 -9.15 -7.10 0.71
C TYR A 172 -9.50 -8.00 1.89
N SER A 173 -9.22 -7.53 3.10
CA SER A 173 -9.63 -8.21 4.31
C SER A 173 -10.93 -7.58 4.84
N PRO A 174 -12.02 -8.35 4.98
CA PRO A 174 -13.23 -7.86 5.62
C PRO A 174 -13.11 -7.84 7.16
N ILE A 175 -12.06 -8.45 7.71
CA ILE A 175 -11.82 -8.54 9.15
C ILE A 175 -10.51 -7.83 9.46
N VAL A 176 -10.56 -6.97 10.46
CA VAL A 176 -9.42 -6.20 10.95
C VAL A 176 -8.48 -7.08 11.77
N MET A 177 -9.04 -7.83 12.72
CA MET A 177 -8.29 -8.73 13.59
C MET A 177 -7.91 -10.01 12.85
N LYS A 178 -6.60 -10.27 12.69
CA LYS A 178 -6.04 -11.41 11.92
C LYS A 178 -6.54 -11.39 10.47
N PRO A 179 -6.07 -10.42 9.66
CA PRO A 179 -6.62 -10.17 8.34
C PRO A 179 -6.54 -11.42 7.45
N ARG A 180 -7.65 -11.73 6.77
CA ARG A 180 -7.74 -12.80 5.79
C ARG A 180 -8.23 -12.20 4.48
N LEU A 181 -7.32 -12.11 3.52
CA LEU A 181 -7.59 -11.50 2.23
C LEU A 181 -8.55 -12.37 1.42
N LYS A 182 -9.52 -11.71 0.78
CA LYS A 182 -10.45 -12.29 -0.18
C LYS A 182 -10.37 -11.51 -1.48
N ARG A 183 -10.38 -12.24 -2.60
CA ARG A 183 -10.34 -11.68 -3.95
C ARG A 183 -11.67 -11.00 -4.29
N PHE A 184 -11.59 -9.81 -4.88
CA PHE A 184 -12.76 -9.08 -5.37
C PHE A 184 -12.44 -8.36 -6.68
N ASP A 185 -12.36 -9.15 -7.75
CA ASP A 185 -12.03 -8.68 -9.09
C ASP A 185 -12.93 -7.55 -9.64
N PRO A 186 -14.25 -7.49 -9.37
CA PRO A 186 -15.07 -6.39 -9.87
C PRO A 186 -14.54 -5.00 -9.50
N TYR A 187 -13.90 -4.87 -8.33
CA TYR A 187 -13.34 -3.60 -7.85
C TYR A 187 -12.15 -3.09 -8.67
N VAL A 188 -11.50 -3.95 -9.46
CA VAL A 188 -10.42 -3.53 -10.38
C VAL A 188 -10.92 -2.48 -11.37
N ASN A 189 -12.17 -2.58 -11.82
CA ASN A 189 -12.75 -1.59 -12.72
C ASN A 189 -12.97 -0.24 -12.01
N ASP A 190 -13.41 -0.29 -10.75
CA ASP A 190 -13.62 0.92 -9.95
C ASP A 190 -12.27 1.62 -9.68
N ILE A 191 -11.23 0.85 -9.39
CA ILE A 191 -9.85 1.35 -9.27
C ILE A 191 -9.43 2.12 -10.52
N ARG A 192 -9.60 1.51 -11.70
CA ARG A 192 -9.23 2.15 -12.97
C ARG A 192 -10.01 3.44 -13.21
N ARG A 193 -11.31 3.46 -12.92
CA ARG A 193 -12.14 4.67 -13.04
C ARG A 193 -11.69 5.76 -12.07
N MET A 194 -11.42 5.41 -10.81
CA MET A 194 -10.96 6.37 -9.80
C MET A 194 -9.61 6.97 -10.18
N VAL A 195 -8.63 6.14 -10.57
CA VAL A 195 -7.31 6.60 -11.01
C VAL A 195 -7.42 7.48 -12.25
N GLN A 196 -8.20 7.08 -13.24
CA GLN A 196 -8.39 7.88 -14.45
C GLN A 196 -9.02 9.24 -14.11
N LYS A 197 -10.04 9.27 -13.25
CA LYS A 197 -10.68 10.50 -12.80
C LYS A 197 -9.72 11.43 -12.05
N CYS A 198 -8.82 10.88 -11.24
CA CYS A 198 -7.77 11.68 -10.58
C CYS A 198 -6.75 12.24 -11.56
N ARG A 199 -6.42 11.52 -12.64
CA ARG A 199 -5.55 12.03 -13.72
C ARG A 199 -6.23 13.14 -14.51
N ASP A 200 -7.51 12.95 -14.84
CA ASP A 200 -8.29 13.89 -15.64
C ASP A 200 -8.66 15.15 -14.83
N THR A 201 -8.80 15.02 -13.51
CA THR A 201 -9.13 16.12 -12.60
C THR A 201 -8.10 16.22 -11.47
N PRO A 202 -6.98 16.93 -11.71
CA PRO A 202 -5.96 17.16 -10.68
C PRO A 202 -6.57 17.75 -9.41
N GLY A 203 -6.26 17.16 -8.26
CA GLY A 203 -6.80 17.56 -6.96
C GLY A 203 -8.13 16.89 -6.59
N ALA A 204 -8.68 15.98 -7.42
CA ALA A 204 -9.87 15.22 -7.06
C ALA A 204 -9.66 14.41 -5.77
N TYR A 205 -10.56 14.60 -4.80
CA TYR A 205 -10.57 13.88 -3.53
C TYR A 205 -11.19 12.50 -3.70
N ILE A 206 -10.45 11.46 -3.32
CA ILE A 206 -11.02 10.12 -3.16
C ILE A 206 -11.38 9.92 -1.70
N PRO A 207 -12.67 9.79 -1.37
CA PRO A 207 -13.09 9.58 0.00
C PRO A 207 -12.63 8.21 0.50
N PRO A 208 -12.20 8.11 1.76
CA PRO A 208 -12.06 6.83 2.42
C PRO A 208 -13.34 6.01 2.36
N THR A 209 -13.19 4.70 2.20
CA THR A 209 -14.30 3.75 2.03
C THR A 209 -15.27 3.69 3.22
N TRP A 210 -14.94 4.32 4.35
CA TRP A 210 -15.78 4.43 5.53
C TRP A 210 -16.61 5.73 5.57
N LEU A 211 -16.38 6.68 4.66
CA LEU A 211 -17.26 7.83 4.48
C LEU A 211 -18.47 7.44 3.63
N THR A 212 -19.64 7.94 3.99
CA THR A 212 -20.79 7.88 3.08
C THR A 212 -20.58 8.81 1.88
N ILE A 213 -21.36 8.60 0.80
CA ILE A 213 -21.33 9.45 -0.39
C ILE A 213 -21.62 10.91 -0.02
N GLU A 214 -22.56 11.14 0.90
CA GLU A 214 -22.93 12.46 1.40
C GLU A 214 -21.78 13.12 2.16
N GLU A 215 -21.13 12.38 3.07
CA GLU A 215 -19.98 12.87 3.84
C GLU A 215 -18.79 13.18 2.93
N ALA A 216 -18.50 12.30 1.98
CA ALA A 216 -17.46 12.47 0.97
C ALA A 216 -17.68 13.74 0.13
N THR A 217 -18.91 13.97 -0.31
CA THR A 217 -19.28 15.14 -1.13
C THR A 217 -19.20 16.43 -0.33
N LEU A 218 -19.64 16.41 0.94
CA LEU A 218 -19.55 17.56 1.83
C LEU A 218 -18.09 17.96 2.06
N VAL A 219 -17.22 16.99 2.30
CA VAL A 219 -15.77 17.19 2.45
C VAL A 219 -15.17 17.80 1.18
N ALA A 220 -15.46 17.25 0.01
CA ALA A 220 -14.91 17.75 -1.23
C ALA A 220 -15.30 19.21 -1.50
N ARG A 221 -16.54 19.59 -1.19
CA ARG A 221 -17.01 20.98 -1.26
C ARG A 221 -16.26 21.90 -0.30
N GLN A 222 -16.01 21.46 0.94
CA GLN A 222 -15.26 22.26 1.92
C GLN A 222 -13.80 22.48 1.51
N LEU A 223 -13.20 21.51 0.83
CA LEU A 223 -11.84 21.59 0.30
C LEU A 223 -11.74 22.32 -1.05
N GLY A 224 -12.87 22.67 -1.67
CA GLY A 224 -12.91 23.29 -3.00
C GLY A 224 -12.44 22.36 -4.12
N VAL A 225 -12.55 21.04 -3.93
CA VAL A 225 -12.11 20.01 -4.89
C VAL A 225 -13.27 19.17 -5.40
N SER A 226 -13.07 18.51 -6.54
CA SER A 226 -14.02 17.51 -7.06
C SER A 226 -13.90 16.20 -6.28
N VAL A 227 -14.97 15.42 -6.20
CA VAL A 227 -14.95 14.09 -5.54
C VAL A 227 -14.91 12.97 -6.57
N ALA A 228 -13.96 12.06 -6.40
CA ALA A 228 -13.83 10.83 -7.17
C ALA A 228 -14.53 9.68 -6.44
N ILE A 229 -15.86 9.64 -6.59
CA ILE A 229 -16.71 8.52 -6.15
C ILE A 229 -16.86 7.53 -7.32
N PRO A 230 -16.81 6.21 -7.08
CA PRO A 230 -17.20 5.17 -8.05
C PRO A 230 -18.60 5.35 -8.63
#